data_AF-A0A521K886-F1
#
_entry.id   AF-A0A521K886-F1
#
_cell.length_a   1.000
_cell.length_b   1.000
_cell.length_c   1.000
_cell.angle_alpha   90.00
_cell.angle_beta   90.00
_cell.angle_gamma   90.00
#
_symmetry.space_group_name_H-M   'P 1'
#
loop_
_entity.id
_entity.type
_entity.pdbx_description
1 polymer ?
#
loop_
_entity_poly.entity_id
_entity_poly.type
_entity_poly.pdbx_seq_one_letter_code
_entity_poly.pdbx_strand_id
1 'polypeptide(L)'
;MKNNFIHISIAIILVGLLTLLGDPFMVWMPMGGQMFVLLGATIFLCIWAGFVMFENSHDEREVLHMQSAGRFAYLSGIGVLLIALIYQGFTHAIDSWILGALAVMVVSKLIARLYLERSH
;
A
#
# COMPACT_ATOMS: atom_id res chain seq x y z
N MET A 1 -19.23 6.82 -4.30
CA MET A 1 -19.07 6.39 -5.72
C MET A 1 -17.92 7.06 -6.48
N LYS A 2 -17.89 8.38 -6.76
CA LYS A 2 -16.84 9.01 -7.63
C LYS A 2 -15.41 8.89 -7.07
N ASN A 3 -15.24 8.89 -5.74
CA ASN A 3 -13.92 8.76 -5.12
C ASN A 3 -13.41 7.31 -5.04
N ASN A 4 -14.25 6.28 -5.18
CA ASN A 4 -13.81 4.89 -5.01
C ASN A 4 -12.99 4.43 -6.20
N PHE A 5 -13.33 4.92 -7.39
CA PHE A 5 -12.56 4.66 -8.59
C PHE A 5 -11.11 5.12 -8.44
N ILE A 6 -10.87 6.23 -7.74
CA ILE A 6 -9.52 6.74 -7.44
C ILE A 6 -8.76 5.75 -6.53
N HIS A 7 -9.40 5.29 -5.45
CA HIS A 7 -8.75 4.35 -4.52
C HIS A 7 -8.46 2.99 -5.17
N ILE A 8 -9.41 2.46 -5.94
CA ILE A 8 -9.23 1.22 -6.71
C ILE A 8 -8.09 1.38 -7.71
N SER A 9 -8.08 2.49 -8.48
CA SER A 9 -7.03 2.75 -9.46
C SER A 9 -5.65 2.84 -8.81
N ILE A 10 -5.54 3.56 -7.69
CA ILE A 10 -4.29 3.70 -6.94
C ILE A 10 -3.81 2.35 -6.40
N ALA A 11 -4.71 1.55 -5.83
CA ALA A 11 -4.36 0.22 -5.33
C ALA A 11 -3.90 -0.71 -6.47
N ILE A 12 -4.57 -0.69 -7.62
CA ILE A 12 -4.16 -1.48 -8.79
C ILE A 12 -2.78 -1.06 -9.29
N ILE A 13 -2.54 0.25 -9.42
CA ILE A 13 -1.24 0.79 -9.83
C ILE A 13 -0.16 0.37 -8.82
N LEU A 14 -0.44 0.47 -7.52
CA LEU A 14 0.49 0.10 -6.46
C LEU A 14 0.87 -1.38 -6.53
N VAL A 15 -0.12 -2.27 -6.63
CA VAL A 15 0.11 -3.72 -6.72
C VAL A 15 0.88 -4.04 -8.00
N GLY A 16 0.57 -3.37 -9.11
CA GLY A 16 1.31 -3.49 -10.36
C GLY A 16 2.79 -3.09 -10.19
N LEU A 17 3.07 -1.96 -9.55
CA LEU A 17 4.44 -1.49 -9.27
C LEU A 17 5.20 -2.45 -8.35
N LEU A 18 4.57 -2.95 -7.29
CA LEU A 18 5.18 -3.94 -6.38
C LEU A 18 5.51 -5.25 -7.10
N THR A 19 4.59 -5.71 -7.97
CA THR A 19 4.79 -6.90 -8.79
C THR A 19 5.96 -6.70 -9.76
N LEU A 20 6.04 -5.53 -10.40
CA LEU A 20 7.13 -5.17 -11.30
C LEU A 20 8.49 -5.15 -10.58
N LEU A 21 8.51 -4.73 -9.31
CA LEU A 21 9.71 -4.68 -8.47
C LEU A 21 10.28 -6.05 -8.13
N GLY A 22 9.44 -7.08 -8.11
CA GLY A 22 9.83 -8.47 -7.84
C GLY A 22 10.41 -9.20 -9.05
N ASP A 23 10.57 -8.50 -10.18
CA ASP A 23 11.10 -9.03 -11.44
C ASP A 23 10.51 -10.39 -11.89
N PRO A 24 9.18 -10.52 -12.01
CA PRO A 24 8.52 -11.79 -12.35
C PRO A 24 8.83 -12.26 -13.76
N PHE A 25 9.26 -11.36 -14.64
CA PHE A 25 9.58 -11.65 -16.04
C PHE A 25 11.09 -11.69 -16.33
N MET A 26 11.94 -11.56 -15.29
CA MET A 26 13.40 -11.44 -15.45
C MET A 26 13.81 -10.35 -16.46
N VAL A 27 13.02 -9.29 -16.53
CA VAL A 27 13.21 -8.17 -17.47
C VAL A 27 14.25 -7.18 -16.92
N TRP A 28 14.46 -7.18 -15.60
CA TRP A 28 15.34 -6.22 -14.94
C TRP A 28 16.81 -6.67 -14.94
N MET A 29 17.53 -6.36 -16.02
CA MET A 29 19.01 -6.30 -16.04
C MET A 29 19.50 -4.87 -15.73
N PRO A 30 20.75 -4.66 -15.24
CA PRO A 30 21.11 -3.54 -14.37
C PRO A 30 21.20 -2.20 -15.12
N MET A 31 20.06 -1.53 -15.24
CA MET A 31 19.97 -0.10 -15.54
C MET A 31 18.90 0.51 -14.63
N GLY A 32 19.10 1.76 -14.21
CA GLY A 32 18.42 2.43 -13.08
C GLY A 32 16.89 2.50 -13.09
N GLY A 33 16.18 1.84 -14.01
CA GLY A 33 14.73 1.72 -14.00
C GLY A 33 14.17 1.06 -12.73
N GLN A 34 14.89 0.13 -12.08
CA GLN A 34 14.41 -0.46 -10.81
C GLN A 34 14.29 0.61 -9.70
N MET A 35 15.20 1.60 -9.67
CA MET A 35 15.10 2.73 -8.75
C MET A 35 13.92 3.64 -9.06
N PHE A 36 13.61 3.89 -10.35
CA PHE A 36 12.44 4.67 -10.73
C PHE A 36 11.14 4.00 -10.30
N VAL A 37 11.05 2.67 -10.42
CA VAL A 37 9.88 1.91 -9.98
C VAL A 37 9.79 1.88 -8.45
N LEU A 38 10.91 1.74 -7.74
CA LEU A 38 10.96 1.85 -6.28
C LEU A 38 10.48 3.22 -5.81
N LEU A 39 10.94 4.30 -6.46
CA LEU A 39 10.51 5.66 -6.16
C LEU A 39 9.01 5.83 -6.41
N GLY A 40 8.51 5.33 -7.54
CA GLY A 40 7.08 5.32 -7.86
C GLY A 40 6.28 4.58 -6.79
N ALA A 41 6.66 3.34 -6.47
CA ALA A 41 6.01 2.52 -5.45
C ALA A 41 5.98 3.22 -4.09
N THR A 42 7.08 3.87 -3.71
CA THR A 42 7.19 4.65 -2.45
C THR A 42 6.21 5.82 -2.44
N ILE A 43 6.16 6.62 -3.51
CA ILE A 43 5.25 7.77 -3.61
C ILE A 43 3.79 7.31 -3.53
N PHE A 44 3.42 6.27 -4.28
CA PHE A 44 2.06 5.73 -4.26
C PHE A 44 1.71 5.11 -2.91
N LEU A 45 2.66 4.47 -2.21
CA LEU A 45 2.46 3.96 -0.84
C LEU A 45 2.19 5.10 0.15
N CYS A 46 2.94 6.20 0.05
CA CYS A 46 2.71 7.39 0.87
C CYS A 46 1.33 8.02 0.61
N ILE A 47 0.91 8.09 -0.65
CA ILE A 47 -0.43 8.57 -1.03
C ILE A 47 -1.50 7.64 -0.44
N TRP A 48 -1.32 6.32 -0.55
CA TRP A 48 -2.23 5.34 0.03
C TRP A 48 -2.33 5.47 1.55
N ALA A 49 -1.19 5.61 2.24
CA ALA A 49 -1.14 5.86 3.67
C ALA A 49 -1.90 7.14 4.06
N GLY A 50 -1.75 8.21 3.28
CA GLY A 50 -2.52 9.44 3.44
C GLY A 50 -4.03 9.20 3.39
N PHE A 51 -4.52 8.45 2.40
CA PHE A 51 -5.96 8.11 2.33
C PHE A 51 -6.45 7.32 3.53
N VAL A 52 -5.63 6.40 4.06
CA VAL A 52 -5.98 5.64 5.26
C VAL A 52 -6.03 6.54 6.51
N MET A 53 -5.15 7.55 6.58
CA MET A 53 -5.10 8.48 7.71
C MET A 53 -6.33 9.41 7.75
N PHE A 54 -6.79 9.89 6.59
CA PHE A 54 -7.91 10.83 6.46
C PHE A 54 -9.29 10.18 6.28
N GLU A 55 -9.40 8.86 6.46
CA GLU A 55 -10.69 8.18 6.45
C GLU A 55 -11.56 8.71 7.63
N ASN A 56 -12.81 9.07 7.40
CA ASN A 56 -13.70 9.56 8.48
C ASN A 56 -14.57 8.43 9.02
N SER A 57 -14.83 8.47 10.31
CA SER A 57 -15.65 7.50 11.04
C SER A 57 -16.99 8.13 11.41
N HIS A 58 -18.10 7.48 11.07
CA HIS A 58 -19.42 7.93 11.50
C HIS A 58 -19.63 7.67 13.00
N ASP A 59 -20.40 8.58 13.59
CA ASP A 59 -20.39 9.01 14.99
C ASP A 59 -20.90 7.95 15.99
N GLU A 60 -19.98 7.21 16.61
CA GLU A 60 -20.15 6.51 17.91
C GLU A 60 -18.78 6.49 18.61
N ARG A 61 -18.66 7.04 19.83
CA ARG A 61 -17.35 7.25 20.50
C ARG A 61 -16.48 6.00 20.58
N GLU A 62 -17.07 4.83 20.80
CA GLU A 62 -16.35 3.57 20.93
C GLU A 62 -15.82 3.07 19.57
N VAL A 63 -16.59 3.25 18.50
CA VAL A 63 -16.21 2.93 17.12
C VAL A 63 -15.05 3.81 16.66
N LEU A 64 -15.03 5.09 17.06
CA LEU A 64 -13.94 6.02 16.77
C LEU A 64 -12.59 5.55 17.35
N HIS A 65 -12.58 5.08 18.60
CA HIS A 65 -11.35 4.59 19.24
C HIS A 65 -10.82 3.31 18.60
N MET A 66 -11.69 2.33 18.32
CA MET A 66 -11.28 1.09 17.65
C MET A 66 -10.76 1.33 16.23
N GLN A 67 -11.43 2.19 15.46
CA GLN A 67 -11.00 2.51 14.10
C GLN A 67 -9.68 3.30 14.08
N SER A 68 -9.47 4.20 15.05
CA SER A 68 -8.20 4.90 15.20
C SER A 68 -7.06 3.93 15.51
N ALA A 69 -7.25 3.00 16.46
CA ALA A 69 -6.25 1.98 16.78
C ALA A 69 -5.93 1.10 15.56
N GLY A 70 -6.94 0.68 14.81
CA GLY A 70 -6.75 -0.10 13.58
C GLY A 70 -5.97 0.67 12.50
N ARG A 71 -6.22 1.98 12.34
CA ARG A 71 -5.47 2.83 11.40
C ARG A 71 -4.02 2.99 11.80
N PHE A 72 -3.74 3.24 13.08
CA PHE A 72 -2.37 3.36 13.56
C PHE A 72 -1.58 2.06 13.39
N ALA A 73 -2.20 0.91 13.68
CA ALA A 73 -1.58 -0.40 13.46
C ALA A 73 -1.30 -0.67 11.97
N TYR A 74 -2.22 -0.29 11.08
CA TYR A 74 -2.02 -0.43 9.64
C TYR A 74 -0.90 0.49 9.13
N LEU A 75 -0.90 1.76 9.55
CA LEU A 75 0.09 2.75 9.15
C LEU A 75 1.49 2.41 9.68
N SER A 76 1.61 1.92 10.91
CA SER A 76 2.89 1.47 11.45
C SER A 76 3.41 0.25 10.70
N GLY A 77 2.55 -0.74 10.41
CA GLY A 77 2.92 -1.92 9.63
C GLY A 77 3.43 -1.58 8.23
N ILE A 78 2.69 -0.72 7.50
CA ILE A 78 3.15 -0.23 6.19
C ILE A 78 4.43 0.59 6.32
N GLY A 79 4.55 1.45 7.32
CA GLY A 79 5.72 2.30 7.52
C GLY A 79 7.00 1.46 7.72
N VAL A 80 6.94 0.42 8.55
CA VAL A 80 8.06 -0.49 8.77
C VAL A 80 8.45 -1.24 7.50
N LEU A 81 7.46 -1.81 6.78
CA LEU A 81 7.71 -2.54 5.53
C LEU A 81 8.22 -1.61 4.43
N LEU A 82 7.76 -0.36 4.38
CA LEU A 82 8.24 0.64 3.42
C LEU A 82 9.71 0.98 3.67
N ILE A 83 10.12 1.20 4.93
CA ILE A 83 11.52 1.45 5.28
C ILE A 83 12.39 0.25 4.88
N ALA A 84 11.93 -0.97 5.17
CA ALA A 84 12.64 -2.19 4.79
C ALA A 84 12.77 -2.32 3.27
N LEU A 85 11.71 -2.02 2.51
CA LEU A 85 11.71 -2.03 1.05
C LEU A 85 12.69 -1.01 0.47
N ILE A 86 12.73 0.21 1.01
CA ILE A 86 13.67 1.26 0.58
C ILE A 86 15.11 0.80 0.83
N TYR A 87 15.39 0.25 2.02
CA TYR A 87 16.71 -0.28 2.35
C TYR A 87 17.14 -1.39 1.38
N GLN A 88 16.26 -2.35 1.11
CA GLN A 88 16.51 -3.43 0.15
C GLN A 88 16.64 -2.95 -1.30
N GLY A 89 15.93 -1.88 -1.65
CA GLY A 89 16.04 -1.23 -2.94
C GLY A 89 17.43 -0.66 -3.20
N PHE A 90 18.10 -0.11 -2.17
CA PHE A 90 19.48 0.37 -2.27
C PHE A 90 20.52 -0.77 -2.32
N THR A 91 20.22 -1.93 -1.74
CA THR A 91 21.10 -3.11 -1.81
C THR A 91 20.83 -3.97 -3.05
N HIS A 92 19.87 -3.59 -3.90
CA HIS A 92 19.39 -4.35 -5.06
C HIS A 92 18.98 -5.80 -4.74
N ALA A 93 18.68 -6.09 -3.47
CA ALA A 93 18.31 -7.40 -2.96
C ALA A 93 16.88 -7.35 -2.43
N ILE A 94 15.94 -7.12 -3.35
CA ILE A 94 14.51 -6.96 -3.02
C ILE A 94 13.92 -8.34 -2.72
N ASP A 95 13.43 -8.49 -1.49
CA ASP A 95 12.77 -9.71 -1.04
C ASP A 95 11.32 -9.72 -1.52
N SER A 96 10.95 -10.79 -2.24
CA SER A 96 9.58 -11.03 -2.70
C SER A 96 8.57 -11.08 -1.54
N TRP A 97 9.01 -11.44 -0.33
CA TRP A 97 8.14 -11.50 0.84
C TRP A 97 7.67 -10.13 1.31
N ILE A 98 8.53 -9.10 1.25
CA ILE A 98 8.16 -7.72 1.61
C ILE A 98 7.20 -7.14 0.57
N LEU A 99 7.44 -7.42 -0.71
CA LEU A 99 6.54 -7.02 -1.79
C LEU A 99 5.16 -7.68 -1.63
N GLY A 100 5.13 -8.99 -1.37
CA GLY A 100 3.92 -9.75 -1.13
C GLY A 100 3.15 -9.23 0.08
N ALA A 101 3.84 -8.96 1.19
CA ALA A 101 3.22 -8.43 2.40
C ALA A 101 2.56 -7.06 2.14
N LEU A 102 3.27 -6.12 1.49
CA LEU A 102 2.72 -4.81 1.13
C LEU A 102 1.51 -4.92 0.20
N ALA A 103 1.58 -5.80 -0.82
CA ALA A 103 0.48 -6.02 -1.74
C ALA A 103 -0.75 -6.59 -1.03
N VAL A 104 -0.58 -7.60 -0.18
CA VAL A 104 -1.66 -8.23 0.59
C VAL A 104 -2.30 -7.23 1.54
N MET A 105 -1.52 -6.40 2.25
CA MET A 105 -2.06 -5.37 3.14
C MET A 105 -2.94 -4.36 2.40
N VAL A 106 -2.46 -3.87 1.25
CA VAL A 106 -3.19 -2.89 0.42
C VAL A 106 -4.48 -3.49 -0.13
N VAL A 107 -4.42 -4.70 -0.69
CA VAL A 107 -5.60 -5.42 -1.20
C VAL A 107 -6.60 -5.68 -0.07
N SER A 108 -6.14 -6.15 1.10
CA SER A 108 -7.01 -6.42 2.24
C SER A 108 -7.73 -5.17 2.71
N LYS A 109 -7.03 -4.02 2.81
CA LYS A 109 -7.63 -2.73 3.18
C LYS A 109 -8.61 -2.24 2.12
N LEU A 110 -8.32 -2.42 0.83
CA LEU A 110 -9.24 -2.09 -0.26
C LEU A 110 -10.52 -2.93 -0.18
N ILE A 111 -10.41 -4.25 0.01
CA ILE A 111 -11.57 -5.15 0.15
C ILE A 111 -12.42 -4.76 1.36
N ALA A 112 -11.79 -4.55 2.51
CA ALA A 112 -12.50 -4.14 3.73
C ALA A 112 -13.29 -2.84 3.51
N ARG A 113 -12.70 -1.87 2.81
CA ARG A 113 -13.37 -0.62 2.47
C ARG A 113 -14.57 -0.84 1.53
N LEU A 114 -14.39 -1.62 0.46
CA LEU A 114 -15.46 -1.90 -0.50
C LEU A 114 -16.64 -2.65 0.16
N TYR A 115 -16.33 -3.51 1.13
CA TYR A 115 -17.33 -4.22 1.92
C TYR A 115 -18.14 -3.26 2.81
N LEU A 116 -17.45 -2.39 3.55
CA LEU A 116 -18.11 -1.41 4.42
C LEU A 116 -19.00 -0.44 3.64
N GLU A 117 -18.57 -0.02 2.45
CA GLU A 117 -19.37 0.86 1.61
C GLU A 117 -20.59 0.17 0.96
N ARG A 118 -20.54 -1.16 0.74
CA ARG A 118 -21.71 -1.91 0.29
C ARG A 118 -22.72 -2.20 1.40
N SER A 119 -22.26 -2.22 2.65
CA SER A 119 -23.10 -2.53 3.82
C SER A 119 -23.85 -1.31 4.37
N HIS A 120 -23.55 -0.11 3.88
CA HIS A 120 -24.23 1.16 4.18
C HIS A 120 -25.05 1.61 2.98
#